data_AF-A0AAV0HPV3-F1
#
_entry.id   AF-A0AAV0HPV3-F1
#
_cell.length_a   1.000
_cell.length_b   1.000
_cell.length_c   1.000
_cell.angle_alpha   90.00
_cell.angle_beta   90.00
_cell.angle_gamma   90.00
#
_symmetry.space_group_name_H-M   'P 1'
#
loop_
_entity.id
_entity.type
_entity.pdbx_description
1 polymer ?
#
loop_
_entity_poly.entity_id
_entity_poly.type
_entity_poly.pdbx_seq_one_letter_code
_entity_poly.pdbx_strand_id
1 'polypeptide(L)'
;MEDYNTHQSPPPPYDLIILGASGFTGKLLLNCVGPFRLYGDPVVAACSQTGCDYLDICGEPEFMERMEVNYHDQAVEKGSLIVSACGFD
;
A
#
# COMPACT_ATOMS: atom_id res chain seq x y z
N MET A 1 12.00 -38.65 27.37
CA MET A 1 10.73 -38.18 26.78
C MET A 1 10.90 -36.67 26.71
N GLU A 2 11.64 -36.23 25.69
CA GLU A 2 12.13 -34.86 25.57
C GLU A 2 11.13 -34.01 24.78
N ASP A 3 10.93 -32.80 25.26
CA ASP A 3 9.87 -31.87 24.91
C ASP A 3 9.89 -31.44 23.44
N TYR A 4 8.71 -31.46 22.82
CA TYR A 4 8.43 -30.98 21.47
C TYR A 4 8.65 -29.45 21.40
N ASN A 5 9.86 -29.08 21.02
CA ASN A 5 10.22 -28.03 20.06
C ASN A 5 9.09 -27.02 19.72
N THR A 6 8.92 -25.97 20.52
CA THR A 6 8.15 -24.78 20.13
C THR A 6 8.99 -23.94 19.18
N HIS A 7 9.03 -24.32 17.90
CA HIS A 7 9.43 -23.42 16.83
C HIS A 7 8.44 -22.26 16.76
N GLN A 8 8.69 -21.19 17.52
CA GLN A 8 8.09 -19.90 17.23
C GLN A 8 8.62 -19.46 15.86
N SER A 9 7.79 -19.59 14.84
CA SER A 9 8.05 -18.98 13.53
C SER A 9 8.25 -17.47 13.73
N PRO A 10 9.27 -16.84 13.12
CA PRO A 10 9.39 -15.39 13.16
C PRO A 10 8.08 -14.77 12.65
N PRO A 11 7.62 -13.65 13.25
CA PRO A 11 6.44 -12.98 12.74
C PRO A 11 6.63 -12.72 11.24
N PRO A 12 5.58 -12.92 10.42
CA PRO A 12 5.69 -12.72 8.99
C PRO A 12 6.25 -11.31 8.71
N PRO A 13 7.10 -11.15 7.69
CA PRO A 13 7.80 -9.88 7.45
C PRO A 13 6.85 -8.72 7.08
N TYR A 14 5.55 -9.00 6.90
CA TYR A 14 4.52 -8.03 6.60
C TYR A 14 3.25 -8.33 7.41
N ASP A 15 2.66 -7.28 7.98
CA ASP A 15 1.32 -7.30 8.53
C ASP A 15 0.31 -7.13 7.39
N LEU A 16 -0.64 -8.06 7.24
CA LEU A 16 -1.78 -7.91 6.33
C LEU A 16 -2.78 -6.95 6.98
N ILE A 17 -2.90 -5.72 6.48
CA ILE A 17 -3.91 -4.77 6.97
C ILE A 17 -5.08 -4.69 5.99
N ILE A 18 -6.26 -5.09 6.46
CA ILE A 18 -7.55 -4.90 5.79
C ILE A 18 -7.99 -3.44 6.02
N LEU A 19 -8.31 -2.72 4.94
CA LEU A 19 -8.77 -1.33 4.99
C LEU A 19 -10.01 -1.21 5.89
N GLY A 20 -9.88 -0.47 7.00
CA GLY A 20 -10.92 -0.29 8.02
C GLY A 20 -10.40 -0.02 9.43
N ALA A 21 -9.14 -0.31 9.72
CA ALA A 21 -8.53 0.02 11.00
C ALA A 21 -8.06 1.50 11.01
N SER A 22 -8.81 2.36 11.69
CA SER A 22 -8.33 3.67 12.15
C SER A 22 -7.15 3.46 13.10
N GLY A 23 -5.95 3.34 12.54
CA GLY A 23 -4.73 2.98 13.24
C GLY A 23 -3.67 2.27 12.38
N PHE A 24 -3.68 2.45 11.07
CA PHE A 24 -2.66 1.87 10.18
C PHE A 24 -1.28 2.45 10.54
N THR A 25 -0.41 1.63 11.12
CA THR A 25 1.00 1.92 11.40
C THR A 25 1.94 1.27 10.39
N GLY A 26 1.39 0.73 9.31
CA GLY A 26 2.18 0.07 8.26
C GLY A 26 3.06 1.08 7.53
N LYS A 27 4.17 0.59 6.99
CA LYS A 27 5.08 1.40 6.16
C LYS A 27 4.74 1.32 4.67
N LEU A 28 4.03 0.27 4.26
CA LEU A 28 3.76 -0.07 2.86
C LEU A 28 2.35 -0.66 2.73
N LEU A 29 1.61 -0.20 1.72
CA LEU A 29 0.32 -0.73 1.30
C LEU A 29 0.43 -1.30 -0.11
N LEU A 30 -0.04 -2.53 -0.29
CA LEU A 30 -0.15 -3.20 -1.59
C LEU A 30 -1.61 -3.26 -2.03
N ASN A 31 -1.98 -2.47 -3.03
CA ASN A 31 -3.33 -2.46 -3.59
C ASN A 31 -3.44 -3.38 -4.80
N CYS A 32 -3.94 -4.59 -4.56
CA CYS A 32 -4.03 -5.63 -5.58
C CYS A 32 -5.44 -5.77 -6.21
N VAL A 33 -6.40 -4.92 -5.84
CA VAL A 33 -7.81 -5.09 -6.25
C VAL A 33 -8.38 -3.77 -6.76
N GLY A 34 -8.70 -3.75 -8.04
CA GLY A 34 -9.46 -2.68 -8.67
C GLY A 34 -10.99 -2.86 -8.52
N PRO A 35 -11.79 -2.02 -9.19
CA PRO A 35 -11.41 -1.01 -10.18
C PRO A 35 -10.76 0.24 -9.56
N PHE A 36 -9.56 0.59 -10.04
CA PHE A 36 -8.72 1.62 -9.40
C PHE A 36 -9.28 3.03 -9.59
N ARG A 37 -9.81 3.34 -10.78
CA ARG A 37 -10.48 4.63 -11.04
C ARG A 37 -11.60 4.97 -10.05
N LEU A 38 -12.29 3.97 -9.50
CA LEU A 38 -13.43 4.17 -8.61
C LEU A 38 -13.03 4.21 -7.14
N TYR A 39 -12.08 3.37 -6.73
CA TYR A 39 -11.79 3.13 -5.31
C TYR A 39 -10.34 3.41 -4.90
N GLY A 40 -9.43 3.65 -5.85
CA GLY A 40 -8.01 3.84 -5.56
C GLY A 40 -7.64 5.20 -4.99
N ASP A 41 -8.37 6.27 -5.38
CA ASP A 41 -8.07 7.64 -4.96
C ASP A 41 -8.01 7.83 -3.42
N PRO A 42 -9.02 7.40 -2.62
CA PRO A 42 -8.95 7.55 -1.17
C PRO A 42 -7.81 6.73 -0.53
N VAL A 43 -7.37 5.64 -1.18
CA VAL A 43 -6.26 4.81 -0.69
C VAL A 43 -4.93 5.55 -0.88
N VAL A 44 -4.71 6.08 -2.09
CA VAL A 44 -3.51 6.88 -2.40
C VAL A 44 -3.46 8.13 -1.53
N ALA A 45 -4.59 8.82 -1.36
CA ALA A 45 -4.68 10.00 -0.51
C ALA A 45 -4.32 9.69 0.96
N ALA A 46 -4.74 8.54 1.49
CA ALA A 46 -4.40 8.13 2.84
C ALA A 46 -2.89 7.84 2.97
N CYS A 47 -2.31 7.14 1.99
CA CYS A 47 -0.88 6.84 1.96
C CYS A 47 -0.02 8.10 1.83
N SER A 48 -0.39 9.02 0.94
CA SER A 48 0.32 10.30 0.74
C SER A 48 0.27 11.18 1.98
N GLN A 49 -0.85 11.20 2.72
CA GLN A 49 -0.98 12.00 3.95
C GLN A 49 -0.22 11.44 5.14
N THR A 50 -0.14 10.11 5.24
CA THR A 50 0.46 9.42 6.39
C THR A 50 1.95 9.14 6.24
N GLY A 51 2.51 9.30 5.03
CA GLY A 51 3.88 8.90 4.74
C GLY A 51 4.03 7.38 4.58
N CYS A 52 2.94 6.67 4.26
CA CYS A 52 2.97 5.25 3.93
C CYS A 52 3.25 5.07 2.44
N ASP A 53 4.14 4.14 2.10
CA ASP A 53 4.39 3.75 0.72
C ASP A 53 3.17 3.02 0.14
N TYR A 54 2.88 3.27 -1.14
CA TYR A 54 1.77 2.69 -1.88
C TYR A 54 2.29 2.03 -3.15
N LEU A 55 1.94 0.76 -3.33
CA LEU A 55 2.20 0.01 -4.57
C LEU A 55 0.89 -0.60 -5.07
N ASP A 56 0.69 -0.64 -6.39
CA ASP A 56 -0.44 -1.33 -7.00
C ASP A 56 -0.09 -2.10 -8.28
N ILE A 57 -1.03 -2.95 -8.71
CA ILE A 57 -0.98 -3.66 -10.00
C ILE A 57 -1.88 -2.98 -11.06
N CYS A 58 -2.14 -1.68 -10.92
CA CYS A 58 -3.07 -0.94 -11.76
C CYS A 58 -2.58 -0.90 -13.23
N GLY A 59 -3.48 -1.23 -14.15
CA GLY A 59 -3.28 -1.06 -15.60
C GLY A 59 -4.15 0.05 -16.19
N GLU A 60 -4.57 1.05 -15.40
CA GLU A 60 -5.50 2.11 -15.81
C GLU A 60 -4.75 3.47 -15.93
N PRO A 61 -4.30 3.90 -17.14
CA PRO A 61 -3.43 5.08 -17.30
C PRO A 61 -4.00 6.38 -16.73
N GLU A 62 -5.28 6.64 -16.96
CA GLU A 62 -5.98 7.82 -16.43
C GLU A 62 -5.94 7.90 -14.90
N PHE A 63 -6.01 6.76 -14.21
CA PHE A 63 -5.87 6.73 -12.76
C PHE A 63 -4.43 7.09 -12.35
N MET A 64 -3.43 6.47 -12.99
CA MET A 64 -2.02 6.69 -12.68
C MET A 64 -1.61 8.16 -12.86
N GLU A 65 -1.95 8.76 -14.00
CA GLU A 65 -1.68 10.17 -14.29
C GLU A 65 -2.37 11.09 -13.27
N ARG A 66 -3.63 10.80 -12.92
CA ARG A 66 -4.37 11.58 -11.92
C ARG A 66 -3.74 11.49 -10.54
N MET A 67 -3.26 10.32 -10.13
CA MET A 67 -2.59 10.15 -8.82
C MET A 67 -1.28 10.93 -8.77
N GLU A 68 -0.49 10.90 -9.84
CA GLU A 68 0.73 11.69 -9.96
C GLU A 68 0.45 13.19 -9.81
N VAL A 69 -0.48 13.72 -10.61
CA VAL A 69 -0.83 15.15 -10.59
C VAL A 69 -1.33 15.61 -9.22
N ASN A 70 -2.14 14.79 -8.55
CA ASN A 70 -2.81 15.19 -7.31
C ASN A 70 -1.96 15.00 -6.05
N TYR A 71 -1.08 13.99 -6.02
CA TYR A 71 -0.44 13.55 -4.77
C TYR A 71 1.10 13.58 -4.79
N HIS A 72 1.76 13.89 -5.93
CA HIS A 72 3.22 13.93 -6.02
C HIS A 72 3.86 14.84 -4.96
N ASP A 73 3.47 16.12 -4.91
CA ASP A 73 4.07 17.09 -3.99
C ASP A 73 3.88 16.68 -2.52
N GLN A 74 2.71 16.14 -2.18
CA GLN A 74 2.40 15.68 -0.83
C GLN A 74 3.22 14.44 -0.46
N ALA A 75 3.36 13.48 -1.37
CA ALA A 75 4.16 12.28 -1.14
C ALA A 75 5.65 12.64 -0.94
N VAL A 76 6.16 13.59 -1.71
CA VAL A 76 7.52 14.14 -1.53
C VAL A 76 7.67 14.81 -0.17
N GLU A 77 6.72 15.65 0.24
CA GLU A 77 6.75 16.33 1.55
C GLU A 77 6.73 15.32 2.72
N LYS A 78 5.90 14.27 2.63
CA LYS A 78 5.77 13.24 3.67
C LYS A 78 6.82 12.15 3.60
N GLY A 79 7.57 12.05 2.50
CA GLY A 79 8.57 11.03 2.27
C GLY A 79 7.99 9.65 1.96
N SER A 80 6.81 9.58 1.35
CA SER A 80 6.24 8.32 0.85
C SER A 80 6.45 8.13 -0.65
N LEU A 81 6.46 6.86 -1.05
CA LEU A 81 6.48 6.44 -2.46
C LEU A 81 5.09 6.05 -2.92
N ILE A 82 4.71 6.45 -4.14
CA ILE A 82 3.49 6.00 -4.82
C ILE A 82 3.94 5.39 -6.14
N VAL A 83 3.78 4.08 -6.30
CA VAL A 83 4.24 3.34 -7.47
C VAL A 83 3.11 2.49 -8.03
N SER A 84 2.61 2.89 -9.20
CA SER A 84 1.60 2.13 -9.93
C SER A 84 2.22 1.17 -10.96
N ALA A 85 1.42 0.24 -11.46
CA ALA A 85 1.81 -0.73 -12.47
C ALA A 85 2.98 -1.65 -12.06
N CYS A 86 3.00 -2.09 -10.79
CA CYS A 86 3.97 -3.08 -10.28
C CYS A 86 3.65 -4.53 -10.71
N GLY A 87 2.83 -4.70 -11.74
CA GLY A 87 2.46 -5.98 -12.32
C GLY A 87 3.21 -6.26 -13.62
N PHE A 88 3.12 -7.50 -14.08
CA PHE A 88 3.48 -7.85 -15.45
C PHE A 88 2.20 -7.86 -16.30
N ASP A 89 2.25 -7.25 -17.47
CA ASP A 89 1.25 -7.34 -18.53
C ASP A 89 1.82 -8.15 -19.70
#